data_AF-A0A1G9TTN8-F1
#
_entry.id   AF-A0A1G9TTN8-F1
#
_cell.length_a   1.000
_cell.length_b   1.000
_cell.length_c   1.000
_cell.angle_alpha   90.00
_cell.angle_beta   90.00
_cell.angle_gamma   90.00
#
_symmetry.space_group_name_H-M   'P 1'
#
loop_
_entity.id
_entity.type
_entity.pdbx_description
1 polymer ?
#
loop_
_entity_poly.entity_id
_entity_poly.type
_entity_poly.pdbx_seq_one_letter_code
_entity_poly.pdbx_strand_id
1 'polypeptide(L)'
;MSEATQSREELLVSDLTAFQTNALYVIAGEEDTEQCYGLEIMRRLREVYGRVIHHSRLYTNLERLVDDDFVAKGQLDERTNFYVLTEKGQYALREYLEWQARHLGPEVSEEGDDA
;
A
#
# COMPACT_ATOMS: atom_id res chain seq x y z
N MET A 1 5.44 40.22 0.02
CA MET A 1 4.11 39.89 -0.51
C MET A 1 4.00 38.37 -0.53
N SER A 2 3.29 37.88 0.48
CA SER A 2 2.68 36.55 0.67
C SER A 2 3.54 35.29 0.48
N GLU A 3 4.03 34.80 1.62
CA GLU A 3 3.98 33.38 2.00
C GLU A 3 2.63 32.77 1.58
N ALA A 4 2.61 31.96 0.52
CA ALA A 4 1.43 31.18 0.15
C ALA A 4 1.80 29.87 -0.56
N THR A 5 2.92 29.24 -0.18
CA THR A 5 3.34 27.96 -0.79
C THR A 5 3.58 26.83 0.23
N GLN A 6 3.45 27.07 1.53
CA GLN A 6 3.84 26.06 2.53
C GLN A 6 2.63 25.43 3.23
N SER A 7 1.76 24.75 2.50
CA SER A 7 0.74 23.85 3.08
C SER A 7 0.29 22.79 2.07
N ARG A 8 1.23 22.06 1.46
CA ARG A 8 0.93 20.72 0.97
C ARG A 8 1.62 19.77 1.94
N GLU A 9 0.89 19.34 2.96
CA GLU A 9 1.33 18.23 3.80
C GLU A 9 1.47 17.02 2.88
N GLU A 10 2.70 16.83 2.40
CA GLU A 10 3.12 15.57 1.80
C GLU A 10 3.12 14.56 2.93
N LEU A 11 1.98 13.92 3.16
CA LEU A 11 1.89 12.74 3.99
C LEU A 11 2.92 11.75 3.46
N LEU A 12 4.03 11.65 4.17
CA LEU A 12 5.05 10.65 3.93
C LEU A 12 4.46 9.30 4.36
N VAL A 13 4.92 8.19 3.78
CA VAL A 13 4.53 6.85 4.27
C VAL A 13 4.86 6.66 5.75
N SER A 14 5.74 7.49 6.34
CA SER A 14 5.96 7.52 7.79
C SER A 14 4.70 7.78 8.61
N ASP A 15 3.67 8.41 8.03
CA ASP A 15 2.39 8.69 8.69
C ASP A 15 1.37 7.56 8.51
N LEU A 16 1.64 6.61 7.60
CA LEU A 16 0.84 5.42 7.39
C LEU A 16 1.20 4.34 8.41
N THR A 17 0.18 3.66 8.93
CA THR A 17 0.42 2.47 9.74
C THR A 17 1.02 1.36 8.89
N ALA A 18 1.77 0.44 9.50
CA ALA A 18 2.28 -0.75 8.81
C ALA A 18 1.18 -1.55 8.08
N PHE A 19 -0.06 -1.52 8.59
CA PHE A 19 -1.19 -2.15 7.92
C PHE A 19 -1.58 -1.45 6.61
N GLN A 20 -1.62 -0.13 6.61
CA GLN A 20 -1.89 0.67 5.43
C GLN A 20 -0.77 0.54 4.39
N THR A 21 0.49 0.61 4.82
CA THR A 21 1.64 0.42 3.92
C THR A 21 1.65 -0.97 3.29
N ASN A 22 1.35 -2.02 4.06
CA ASN A 22 1.22 -3.37 3.52
C ASN A 22 0.02 -3.50 2.54
N ALA A 23 -1.08 -2.79 2.79
CA ALA A 23 -2.20 -2.75 1.84
C ALA A 23 -1.78 -2.06 0.53
N LEU A 24 -1.05 -0.95 0.59
CA LEU A 24 -0.50 -0.30 -0.61
C LEU A 24 0.43 -1.25 -1.38
N TYR A 25 1.31 -1.97 -0.67
CA TYR A 25 2.20 -2.96 -1.28
C TYR A 25 1.43 -4.08 -1.99
N VAL A 26 0.38 -4.61 -1.34
CA VAL A 26 -0.48 -5.64 -1.93
C VAL A 26 -1.19 -5.14 -3.18
N ILE A 27 -1.73 -3.92 -3.15
CA ILE A 27 -2.41 -3.29 -4.30
C ILE A 27 -1.41 -3.04 -5.44
N ALA A 28 -0.17 -2.63 -5.12
CA ALA A 28 0.89 -2.41 -6.11
C ALA A 28 1.32 -3.69 -6.83
N GLY A 29 1.28 -4.83 -6.14
CA GLY A 29 1.68 -6.13 -6.65
C GLY A 29 0.59 -6.88 -7.42
N GLU A 30 -0.55 -6.25 -7.71
CA GLU A 30 -1.55 -6.83 -8.63
C GLU A 30 -1.17 -6.49 -10.06
N GLU A 31 -0.98 -7.52 -10.89
CA GLU A 31 -0.72 -7.36 -12.33
C GLU A 31 -1.94 -6.85 -13.09
N ASP A 32 -3.15 -7.15 -12.58
CA ASP A 32 -4.42 -6.68 -13.11
C ASP A 32 -5.10 -5.76 -12.09
N THR A 33 -4.93 -4.45 -12.30
CA THR A 33 -5.51 -3.41 -11.46
C THR A 33 -7.04 -3.39 -11.50
N GLU A 34 -7.66 -3.88 -12.59
CA GLU A 34 -9.12 -3.94 -12.72
C GLU A 34 -9.71 -5.10 -11.90
N GLN A 35 -8.88 -6.06 -11.49
CA GLN A 35 -9.26 -7.21 -10.66
C GLN A 35 -8.83 -7.10 -9.18
N CYS A 36 -8.24 -5.98 -8.77
CA CYS A 36 -7.83 -5.76 -7.39
C CYS A 36 -9.04 -5.49 -6.47
N TYR A 37 -9.80 -6.55 -6.18
CA TYR A 37 -10.98 -6.49 -5.34
C TYR A 37 -10.60 -6.54 -3.86
N GLY A 38 -11.45 -5.95 -3.01
CA GLY A 38 -11.25 -5.98 -1.56
C GLY A 38 -11.07 -7.39 -0.97
N LEU A 39 -11.65 -8.43 -1.60
CA LEU A 39 -11.45 -9.83 -1.20
C LEU A 39 -10.04 -10.35 -1.52
N GLU A 40 -9.47 -9.98 -2.66
CA GLU A 40 -8.14 -10.41 -3.05
C GLU A 40 -7.07 -9.70 -2.19
N ILE A 41 -7.24 -8.40 -1.97
CA ILE A 41 -6.41 -7.63 -1.01
C ILE A 41 -6.45 -8.30 0.37
N MET A 42 -7.64 -8.72 0.82
CA MET A 42 -7.77 -9.42 2.10
C MET A 42 -7.02 -10.75 2.13
N ARG A 43 -7.12 -11.54 1.05
CA ARG A 43 -6.45 -12.84 0.94
C ARG A 43 -4.94 -12.67 1.07
N ARG A 44 -4.35 -11.79 0.27
CA ARG A 44 -2.91 -11.52 0.28
C ARG A 44 -2.43 -10.96 1.62
N LEU A 45 -3.18 -10.03 2.22
CA LEU A 45 -2.82 -9.54 3.56
C LEU A 45 -2.89 -10.66 4.61
N ARG A 46 -3.84 -11.60 4.54
CA ARG A 46 -3.89 -12.74 5.46
C ARG A 46 -2.67 -13.65 5.31
N GLU A 47 -2.16 -13.82 4.09
CA GLU A 47 -0.92 -14.54 3.80
C GLU A 47 0.29 -13.83 4.42
N VAL A 48 0.42 -12.53 4.20
CA VAL A 48 1.51 -11.71 4.77
C VAL A 48 1.51 -11.75 6.30
N TYR A 49 0.34 -11.65 6.93
CA TYR A 49 0.24 -11.60 8.39
C TYR A 49 0.13 -12.98 9.07
N GLY A 50 -0.03 -14.07 8.29
CA GLY A 50 -0.22 -15.42 8.82
C GLY A 50 -1.44 -15.58 9.75
N ARG A 51 -2.46 -14.71 9.62
CA ARG A 51 -3.62 -14.68 10.53
C ARG A 51 -4.88 -14.16 9.86
N VAL A 52 -6.02 -14.42 10.48
CA VAL A 52 -7.30 -13.86 10.06
C VAL A 52 -7.31 -12.35 10.24
N ILE A 53 -7.70 -11.65 9.18
CA ILE A 53 -7.96 -10.21 9.17
C ILE A 53 -9.47 -10.01 9.16
N HIS A 54 -9.97 -9.23 10.11
CA HIS A 54 -11.37 -8.82 10.17
C HIS A 54 -11.71 -7.88 9.01
N HIS A 55 -12.89 -8.08 8.41
CA HIS A 55 -13.35 -7.29 7.28
C HIS A 55 -13.42 -5.78 7.61
N SER A 56 -13.96 -5.44 8.78
CA SER A 56 -14.03 -4.05 9.25
C SER A 56 -12.65 -3.39 9.27
N ARG A 57 -11.63 -4.09 9.76
CA ARG A 57 -10.25 -3.57 9.79
C ARG A 57 -9.74 -3.29 8.38
N LEU A 58 -9.95 -4.19 7.42
CA LEU A 58 -9.50 -3.94 6.05
C LEU A 58 -10.20 -2.70 5.48
N TYR A 59 -11.54 -2.70 5.47
CA TYR A 59 -12.29 -1.64 4.80
C TYR A 59 -12.09 -0.28 5.48
N THR A 60 -12.02 -0.21 6.82
CA THR A 60 -11.68 1.06 7.49
C THR A 60 -10.31 1.59 7.07
N ASN A 61 -9.32 0.72 6.83
CA ASN A 61 -8.01 1.18 6.34
C ASN A 61 -8.05 1.54 4.84
N LEU A 62 -8.80 0.81 4.02
CA LEU A 62 -8.97 1.16 2.61
C LEU A 62 -9.70 2.48 2.43
N GLU A 63 -10.79 2.73 3.17
CA GLU A 63 -11.50 4.02 3.13
C GLU A 63 -10.57 5.16 3.55
N ARG A 64 -9.76 4.99 4.60
CA ARG A 64 -8.76 6.01 4.98
C ARG A 64 -7.73 6.26 3.87
N LEU A 65 -7.23 5.20 3.22
CA LEU A 65 -6.30 5.35 2.10
C LEU A 65 -6.93 6.06 0.90
N VAL A 66 -8.25 5.90 0.71
CA VAL A 66 -9.03 6.62 -0.31
C VAL A 66 -9.21 8.09 0.08
N ASP A 67 -9.61 8.34 1.32
CA ASP A 67 -9.78 9.69 1.87
C ASP A 67 -8.48 10.50 1.80
N ASP A 68 -7.35 9.84 2.06
CA ASP A 68 -6.01 10.42 2.01
C ASP A 68 -5.42 10.45 0.57
N ASP A 69 -6.18 10.06 -0.45
CA ASP A 69 -5.80 10.06 -1.88
C ASP A 69 -4.59 9.16 -2.24
N PHE A 70 -4.29 8.14 -1.43
CA PHE A 70 -3.28 7.13 -1.79
C PHE A 70 -3.84 6.01 -2.68
N VAL A 71 -5.15 5.78 -2.60
CA VAL A 71 -5.85 4.74 -3.33
C VAL A 71 -7.09 5.33 -3.99
N ALA A 72 -7.27 5.08 -5.29
CA ALA A 72 -8.53 5.31 -5.97
C ALA A 72 -9.44 4.09 -5.78
N LYS A 73 -10.71 4.35 -5.45
CA LYS A 73 -11.75 3.34 -5.38
C LYS A 73 -12.64 3.43 -6.61
N GLY A 74 -12.78 2.32 -7.32
CA GLY A 74 -13.75 2.17 -8.39
C GLY A 74 -14.79 1.11 -8.03
N GLN A 75 -15.90 1.11 -8.78
CA GLN A 75 -17.00 0.19 -8.58
C GLN A 75 -17.19 -0.65 -9.83
N LEU A 76 -17.11 -1.97 -9.68
CA LEU A 76 -17.39 -2.93 -10.76
C LEU A 76 -18.89 -3.24 -10.83
N ASP A 77 -19.51 -3.43 -9.65
CA ASP A 77 -20.95 -3.69 -9.51
C ASP A 77 -21.47 -3.18 -8.15
N GLU A 78 -22.75 -3.40 -7.84
CA GLU A 78 -23.39 -2.94 -6.59
C GLU A 78 -22.69 -3.42 -5.30
N ARG A 79 -21.86 -4.45 -5.36
CA ARG A 79 -21.23 -5.13 -4.22
C ARG A 79 -19.71 -5.21 -4.32
N THR A 80 -19.15 -5.05 -5.52
CA THR A 80 -17.72 -5.23 -5.80
C THR A 80 -17.04 -3.90 -6.09
N ASN A 81 -16.17 -3.49 -5.18
CA ASN A 81 -15.25 -2.37 -5.38
C ASN A 81 -13.85 -2.90 -5.75
N PHE A 82 -13.19 -2.17 -6.64
CA PHE A 82 -11.77 -2.35 -6.95
C PHE A 82 -10.95 -1.16 -6.45
N TYR A 83 -9.67 -1.40 -6.18
CA TYR A 83 -8.78 -0.41 -5.59
C TYR A 83 -7.49 -0.34 -6.40
N VAL A 84 -7.08 0.87 -6.76
CA VAL A 84 -5.86 1.12 -7.55
C VAL A 84 -5.04 2.19 -6.87
N LEU A 85 -3.71 2.07 -6.88
CA LEU A 85 -2.86 3.15 -6.38
C LEU A 85 -3.01 4.40 -7.25
N THR A 86 -3.20 5.55 -6.62
CA THR A 86 -3.04 6.86 -7.27
C THR A 86 -1.57 7.14 -7.53
N GLU A 87 -1.26 8.19 -8.30
CA GLU A 87 0.12 8.67 -8.45
C GLU A 87 0.76 9.00 -7.09
N LYS A 88 -0.02 9.59 -6.17
CA LYS A 88 0.42 9.89 -4.80
C LYS A 88 0.73 8.60 -4.03
N GLY A 89 -0.14 7.58 -4.12
CA GLY A 89 0.07 6.25 -3.54
C GLY A 89 1.34 5.58 -4.04
N GLN A 90 1.56 5.60 -5.36
CA GLN A 90 2.74 5.02 -5.99
C GLN A 90 4.03 5.73 -5.56
N TYR A 91 4.02 7.07 -5.56
CA TYR A 91 5.16 7.87 -5.13
C TYR A 91 5.52 7.60 -3.67
N ALA A 92 4.52 7.67 -2.79
CA ALA A 92 4.69 7.42 -1.37
C ALA A 92 5.27 6.01 -1.12
N LEU A 93 4.69 4.97 -1.71
CA LEU A 93 5.18 3.61 -1.57
C LEU A 93 6.62 3.45 -2.07
N ARG A 94 6.97 4.08 -3.20
CA ARG A 94 8.34 4.05 -3.74
C ARG A 94 9.34 4.68 -2.78
N GLU A 95 9.06 5.89 -2.29
CA GLU A 95 9.91 6.60 -1.32
C GLU A 95 10.15 5.75 -0.06
N TYR A 96 9.10 5.06 0.42
CA TYR A 96 9.22 4.16 1.55
C TYR A 96 10.13 2.96 1.27
N LEU A 97 9.97 2.31 0.11
CA LEU A 97 10.80 1.17 -0.27
C LEU A 97 12.26 1.57 -0.50
N GLU A 98 12.51 2.73 -1.12
CA GLU A 98 13.86 3.28 -1.29
C GLU A 98 14.50 3.66 0.05
N TRP A 99 13.70 4.20 0.98
CA TRP A 99 14.16 4.42 2.35
C TRP A 99 14.52 3.09 3.03
N GLN A 100 13.67 2.06 2.96
CA GLN A 100 13.96 0.75 3.54
C GLN A 100 15.22 0.13 2.95
N ALA A 101 15.37 0.15 1.63
CA ALA A 101 16.54 -0.40 0.93
C ALA A 101 17.86 0.26 1.37
N ARG A 102 17.86 1.58 1.58
CA ARG A 102 19.03 2.31 2.09
C ARG A 102 19.43 1.92 3.52
N HIS A 103 18.47 1.51 4.35
CA HIS A 103 18.71 1.23 5.78
C HIS A 103 18.91 -0.26 6.07
N LEU A 104 18.36 -1.15 5.24
CA LEU A 104 18.52 -2.59 5.37
C LEU A 104 19.79 -3.11 4.66
N GLY A 105 20.35 -2.34 3.71
CA GLY A 105 21.50 -2.77 2.91
C GLY A 105 21.21 -4.01 2.04
N PRO A 106 22.07 -4.36 1.09
CA PRO A 106 21.96 -5.63 0.37
C PRO A 106 22.42 -6.77 1.30
N GLU A 107 21.52 -7.37 2.08
CA GLU A 107 21.74 -8.68 2.67
C GLU A 107 20.78 -9.69 2.06
N VAL A 108 21.23 -10.35 0.97
CA VAL A 108 21.11 -11.80 0.81
C VAL A 108 22.33 -12.27 -0.01
N SER A 109 23.42 -12.60 0.68
CA SER A 109 24.38 -13.59 0.18
C SER A 109 23.90 -14.94 0.69
N GLU A 110 23.18 -15.71 -0.14
CA GLU A 110 23.23 -17.16 0.01
C GLU A 110 24.49 -17.63 -0.72
N GLU A 111 25.64 -17.50 -0.03
CA GLU A 111 26.77 -18.40 -0.27
C GLU A 111 26.30 -19.79 0.17
N GLY A 112 25.71 -20.50 -0.79
CA GLY A 112 25.54 -21.95 -0.78
C GLY A 112 26.42 -22.57 -1.86
N ASP A 113 27.69 -22.15 -1.92
CA ASP A 113 28.74 -22.90 -2.60
C ASP A 113 29.39 -23.79 -1.54
N ASP A 114 28.82 -24.97 -1.32
CA ASP A 114 29.52 -26.06 -0.64
C ASP A 114 29.02 -27.42 -1.16
N ALA A 115 29.83 -27.95 -2.09
CA ALA A 115 30.07 -29.35 -2.49
C ALA A 115 28.98 -30.15 -3.23
#